data_AF-H9BX28-F1
#
_entry.id   AF-H9BX28-F1
#
_cell.length_a   1.000
_cell.length_b   1.000
_cell.length_c   1.000
_cell.angle_alpha   90.00
_cell.angle_beta   90.00
_cell.angle_gamma   90.00
#
_symmetry.space_group_name_H-M   'P 1'
#
loop_
_entity.id
_entity.type
_entity.pdbx_description
1 polymer ?
#
loop_
_entity_poly.entity_id
_entity_poly.type
_entity_poly.pdbx_seq_one_letter_code
_entity_poly.pdbx_strand_id
1 'polypeptide(L)' 'MARDPGREAKPQVLLLTGAPGIGKTTVVRRVAARLEGRRLKGFYTEEIREAGGRLGFRLVTFDGGERVIAHVALPKT' A
#
# COMPACT_ATOMS: atom_id res chain seq x y z
N MET A 1 -0.66 -32.10 21.03
CA MET A 1 -1.64 -31.07 20.65
C MET A 1 -1.67 -30.97 19.14
N ALA A 2 -2.55 -31.73 18.48
CA ALA A 2 -2.71 -31.70 17.04
C ALA A 2 -3.41 -30.40 16.63
N ARG A 3 -2.86 -29.66 15.67
CA ARG A 3 -3.58 -28.56 15.01
C ARG A 3 -4.76 -29.18 14.28
N ASP A 4 -5.96 -28.67 14.56
CA ASP A 4 -7.20 -29.02 13.87
C ASP A 4 -7.04 -28.75 12.36
N PRO A 5 -7.11 -29.78 11.49
CA PRO A 5 -6.86 -29.65 10.05
C PRO A 5 -8.01 -29.02 9.26
N GLY A 6 -9.09 -28.55 9.91
CA GLY A 6 -10.33 -28.15 9.22
C GLY A 6 -10.73 -26.67 9.22
N ARG A 7 -10.03 -25.78 9.94
CA ARG A 7 -10.42 -24.36 9.99
C ARG A 7 -9.59 -23.54 9.01
N GLU A 8 -10.11 -23.31 7.80
CA GLU A 8 -9.63 -22.18 6.99
C GLU A 8 -9.75 -20.91 7.86
N ALA A 9 -8.60 -20.35 8.23
CA ALA A 9 -8.56 -19.17 9.05
C ALA A 9 -9.23 -18.03 8.27
N LYS A 10 -10.40 -17.57 8.73
CA LYS A 10 -11.07 -16.41 8.16
C LYS A 10 -10.04 -15.28 8.02
N PRO A 11 -9.91 -14.65 6.84
CA PRO A 11 -8.94 -13.58 6.65
C PRO A 11 -9.21 -12.47 7.66
N GLN A 12 -8.18 -12.10 8.41
CA GLN A 12 -8.26 -10.97 9.33
C GLN A 12 -8.09 -9.68 8.53
N VAL A 13 -9.02 -8.74 8.75
CA VAL A 13 -9.00 -7.42 8.11
C VAL A 13 -8.58 -6.40 9.15
N LEU A 14 -7.49 -5.68 8.88
CA LEU A 14 -7.03 -4.56 9.69
C LEU A 14 -7.21 -3.26 8.92
N LEU A 15 -7.97 -2.33 9.48
CA LEU A 15 -8.15 -0.99 8.94
C LEU A 15 -7.33 0.01 9.75
N LEU A 16 -6.36 0.66 9.11
CA LEU A 16 -5.58 1.75 9.71
C LEU A 16 -6.21 3.09 9.36
N THR A 17 -6.68 3.83 10.37
CA THR A 17 -7.28 5.16 10.22
C THR A 17 -6.40 6.25 10.82
N GLY A 18 -6.72 7.52 10.57
CA GLY A 18 -6.02 8.68 11.13
C GLY A 18 -5.79 9.78 10.09
N ALA A 19 -5.38 10.95 10.57
CA ALA A 19 -5.17 12.15 9.76
C ALA A 19 -4.20 11.91 8.58
N PRO A 20 -4.31 12.68 7.48
CA PRO A 20 -3.29 12.71 6.42
C PRO A 20 -1.89 12.97 7.00
N GLY A 21 -0.86 12.33 6.44
CA GLY A 21 0.53 12.53 6.89
C GLY A 21 0.93 11.81 8.19
N ILE A 22 0.01 11.15 8.91
CA ILE A 22 0.31 10.47 10.20
C ILE A 22 1.22 9.23 10.09
N GLY A 23 1.62 8.82 8.88
CA GLY A 23 2.53 7.69 8.66
C GLY A 23 1.89 6.33 8.37
N LYS A 24 0.61 6.28 7.98
CA LYS A 24 -0.09 5.02 7.60
C LYS A 24 0.68 4.24 6.52
N THR A 25 1.05 4.90 5.42
CA THR A 25 1.85 4.29 4.34
C THR A 25 3.23 3.84 4.84
N THR A 26 3.83 4.59 5.77
CA THR A 26 5.12 4.23 6.40
C THR A 26 5.01 2.93 7.18
N VAL A 27 3.93 2.73 7.95
CA VAL A 27 3.67 1.48 8.68
C VAL A 27 3.54 0.32 7.69
N VAL A 28 2.72 0.47 6.65
CA VAL A 28 2.52 -0.57 5.62
C VAL A 28 3.84 -0.97 4.97
N ARG A 29 4.68 -0.01 4.56
CA ARG A 29 6.00 -0.27 3.97
C ARG A 29 6.94 -0.99 4.93
N ARG A 30 6.97 -0.58 6.21
CA ARG A 30 7.82 -1.20 7.24
C ARG A 30 7.40 -2.62 7.60
N VAL A 31 6.11 -2.91 7.54
CA VAL A 31 5.58 -4.27 7.71
C VAL A 31 5.92 -5.12 6.50
N ALA A 32 5.74 -4.60 5.29
CA ALA A 32 6.10 -5.31 4.06
C ALA A 32 7.59 -5.70 4.01
N ALA A 33 8.50 -4.78 4.37
CA ALA A 33 9.94 -5.07 4.48
C ALA A 33 10.26 -6.17 5.50
N ARG A 34 9.53 -6.21 6.62
CA ARG A 34 9.70 -7.31 7.62
C ARG A 34 9.15 -8.65 7.15
N LEU A 35 8.32 -8.65 6.10
CA LEU A 35 7.72 -9.84 5.50
C LEU A 35 8.42 -10.22 4.19
N GLU A 36 9.63 -9.70 3.93
CA GLU A 36 10.45 -10.09 2.79
C GLU A 36 10.59 -11.61 2.67
N GLY A 37 10.60 -12.12 1.43
CA GLY A 37 10.55 -13.55 1.13
C GLY A 37 9.15 -14.18 1.18
N ARG A 38 8.11 -13.46 1.63
CA ARG A 38 6.71 -13.88 1.50
C ARG A 38 6.07 -13.28 0.25
N ARG A 39 5.14 -14.01 -0.36
CA ARG A 39 4.36 -13.52 -1.50
C ARG A 39 3.34 -12.47 -1.03
N LEU A 40 3.74 -11.20 -1.03
CA LEU A 40 2.86 -10.07 -0.77
C LEU A 40 2.07 -9.69 -2.03
N LYS A 41 0.81 -9.27 -1.84
CA LYS A 41 -0.07 -8.76 -2.89
C LYS A 41 -0.70 -7.45 -2.45
N GLY A 42 -1.15 -6.68 -3.44
CA GLY A 42 -1.69 -5.33 -3.23
C GLY A 42 -0.64 -4.25 -3.49
N PHE A 43 -0.96 -3.04 -3.05
CA PHE A 43 -0.22 -1.84 -3.37
C PHE A 43 -0.32 -0.80 -2.26
N TYR A 44 0.56 0.20 -2.33
CA TYR A 44 0.42 1.46 -1.61
C TYR A 44 0.53 2.63 -2.60
N THR A 45 0.21 3.83 -2.16
CA THR A 45 0.33 5.04 -2.97
C THR A 45 1.42 5.96 -2.43
N GLU A 46 2.12 6.61 -3.34
CA GLU A 46 3.09 7.67 -3.08
C GLU A 46 2.61 8.98 -3.70
N GLU A 47 2.83 10.09 -3.00
CA GLU A 47 2.53 11.42 -3.52
C GLU A 47 3.64 11.85 -4.49
N ILE A 48 3.26 12.25 -5.70
CA ILE A 48 4.17 12.89 -6.66
C ILE A 48 4.20 14.38 -6.31
N ARG A 49 5.38 14.89 -5.94
CA ARG A 49 5.60 16.29 -5.56
C ARG A 49 6.75 16.90 -6.36
N GLU A 50 6.58 18.16 -6.76
CA GLU A 50 7.64 19.01 -7.29
C GLU A 50 7.59 20.38 -6.58
N ALA A 51 8.55 21.28 -6.88
CA ALA A 51 8.81 22.57 -6.23
C ALA A 51 7.66 23.61 -6.35
N GLY A 52 6.46 23.23 -5.94
CA GLY A 52 5.20 23.97 -6.06
C GLY A 52 3.98 23.21 -5.51
N GLY A 53 4.10 21.92 -5.17
CA GLY A 53 3.04 21.19 -4.48
C GLY A 53 2.90 19.73 -4.90
N ARG A 54 1.76 19.13 -4.55
CA ARG A 54 1.39 17.77 -4.96
C ARG A 54 0.83 17.79 -6.37
N LEU A 55 1.52 17.11 -7.28
CA LEU A 55 1.14 16.98 -8.69
C LEU A 55 0.28 15.76 -8.97
N GLY A 56 0.34 14.73 -8.10
CA GLY A 56 -0.37 13.50 -8.36
C GLY A 56 -0.09 12.37 -7.37
N PHE A 57 -0.44 11.16 -7.80
CA PHE A 57 -0.26 9.93 -7.05
C PHE A 57 0.25 8.82 -7.95
N ARG A 58 1.24 8.08 -7.43
CA ARG A 58 1.74 6.83 -8.01
C ARG A 58 1.28 5.66 -7.14
N LEU A 59 0.77 4.62 -7.76
CA LEU A 59 0.54 3.32 -7.16
C LEU A 59 1.82 2.50 -7.29
N VAL A 60 2.26 1.86 -6.21
CA VAL A 60 3.43 0.97 -6.15
C VAL A 60 3.01 -0.36 -5.56
N THR A 61 3.28 -1.46 -6.27
CA THR A 61 2.99 -2.82 -5.81
C THR A 61 4.18 -3.40 -5.06
N PHE A 62 3.91 -4.40 -4.21
CA PHE A 62 4.98 -5.12 -3.49
C PHE A 62 5.80 -6.06 -4.38
N ASP A 63 5.36 -6.31 -5.62
CA ASP A 63 6.09 -7.09 -6.63
C ASP A 63 6.82 -6.21 -7.66
N GLY A 64 7.06 -4.92 -7.33
CA GLY A 64 7.93 -4.02 -8.09
C GLY A 64 7.26 -3.29 -9.25
N GLY A 65 5.95 -3.44 -9.43
CA GLY A 65 5.17 -2.69 -10.41
C GLY A 65 4.83 -1.29 -9.91
N GLU A 66 4.71 -0.34 -10.83
CA GLU A 66 4.23 1.00 -10.53
C GLU A 66 3.38 1.60 -11.65
N ARG A 67 2.51 2.54 -11.29
CA ARG A 67 1.66 3.28 -12.24
C ARG A 67 1.24 4.64 -11.69
N VAL A 68 1.32 5.68 -12.50
CA VAL A 68 0.68 6.98 -12.18
C VAL A 68 -0.84 6.81 -12.32
N ILE A 69 -1.58 7.08 -11.23
CA ILE A 69 -3.04 6.91 -11.18
C ILE A 69 -3.79 8.23 -11.19
N ALA A 70 -3.11 9.33 -10.86
CA ALA A 70 -3.64 10.67 -10.94
C ALA A 70 -2.47 11.64 -11.10
N HIS A 71 -2.58 12.61 -12.01
CA HIS A 71 -1.59 13.65 -12.21
C HIS A 71 -2.25 14.88 -12.83
N VAL A 72 -1.81 16.08 -12.45
CA VAL A 72 -2.39 17.35 -12.97
C VAL A 72 -2.23 17.53 -14.47
N ALA A 73 -1.25 16.87 -15.08
CA ALA A 73 -1.02 16.87 -16.52
C ALA A 73 -1.83 15.82 -17.30
N LEU A 74 -2.56 14.93 -16.60
CA LEU A 74 -3.44 13.98 -17.28
C LEU A 74 -4.75 14.66 -17.70
N PRO A 75 -5.34 14.25 -18.83
CA PRO A 75 -6.66 14.73 -19.23
C PRO A 75 -7.68 14.52 -18.11
N LYS A 76 -8.52 15.52 -17.89
CA LYS A 76 -9.71 15.36 -17.04
C LYS A 76 -10.77 14.65 -17.88
N THR A 77 -11.04 13.39 -17.56
CA THR A 77 -12.25 12.66 -18.00
C THR A 77 -13.50 13.23 -17.34
#